data_AF-A0A949F1C0-F1
#
_entry.id   AF-A0A949F1C0-F1
#
_cell.length_a   1.000
_cell.length_b   1.000
_cell.length_c   1.000
_cell.angle_alpha   90.00
_cell.angle_beta   90.00
_cell.angle_gamma   90.00
#
_symmetry.space_group_name_H-M   'P 1'
#
loop_
_entity.id
_entity.type
_entity.pdbx_description
1 polymer ?
#
loop_
_entity_poly.entity_id
_entity_poly.type
_entity_poly.pdbx_seq_one_letter_code
_entity_poly.pdbx_strand_id
1 'polypeptide(L)'
;MLKNKNSISERSKIQIYKNDLRFLLDIKKSVGLLNNNIHDKAALIAIDILEKKYPSLKINYFNAGVRGIDLIGKEGNKIKLIAEIKTTTINKGDSLKGPQMKDIKEDLERLVNENVDYKYLILISSKVEDNLKKRLNFKKKYQNVKILTVF
;
A
#
# COMPACT_ATOMS: atom_id res chain seq x y z
N MET A 1 8.88 -58.38 -20.29
CA MET A 1 9.11 -56.97 -20.71
C MET A 1 7.89 -56.11 -20.35
N LEU A 2 7.87 -55.50 -19.16
CA LEU A 2 6.83 -54.56 -18.74
C LEU A 2 7.41 -53.13 -18.81
N LYS A 3 7.34 -52.50 -19.99
CA LYS A 3 7.70 -51.09 -20.13
C LYS A 3 6.56 -50.22 -19.58
N ASN A 4 6.76 -49.74 -18.35
CA ASN A 4 6.82 -48.30 -18.04
C ASN A 4 5.63 -47.39 -18.42
N LYS A 5 4.38 -47.82 -18.17
CA LYS A 5 3.19 -46.95 -18.34
C LYS A 5 3.07 -45.82 -17.29
N ASN A 6 3.75 -45.92 -16.15
CA ASN A 6 3.70 -44.90 -15.09
C ASN A 6 4.53 -43.63 -15.41
N SER A 7 5.63 -43.77 -16.16
CA SER A 7 6.52 -42.63 -16.45
C SER A 7 5.96 -41.60 -17.45
N ILE A 8 5.01 -41.98 -18.31
CA ILE A 8 4.39 -41.09 -19.30
C ILE A 8 3.26 -40.26 -18.64
N SER A 9 2.56 -40.84 -17.66
CA SER A 9 1.48 -40.21 -16.88
C SER A 9 2.01 -39.11 -15.94
N GLU A 10 3.12 -39.36 -15.24
CA GLU A 10 3.70 -38.40 -14.31
C GLU A 10 4.39 -37.22 -15.01
N ARG A 11 5.06 -37.46 -16.15
CA ARG A 11 5.63 -36.38 -16.99
C ARG A 11 4.55 -35.44 -17.51
N SER A 12 3.34 -35.95 -17.78
CA SER A 12 2.19 -35.15 -18.19
C SER A 12 1.65 -34.26 -17.05
N LYS A 13 1.48 -34.81 -15.84
CA LYS A 13 1.00 -34.04 -14.68
C LYS A 13 1.95 -32.91 -14.28
N ILE A 14 3.26 -33.17 -14.26
CA ILE A 14 4.26 -32.15 -13.96
C ILE A 14 4.19 -31.00 -14.98
N GLN A 15 3.97 -31.31 -16.26
CA GLN A 15 3.86 -30.28 -17.29
C GLN A 15 2.59 -29.43 -17.12
N ILE A 16 1.47 -30.04 -16.75
CA ILE A 16 0.22 -29.33 -16.40
C ILE A 16 0.48 -28.37 -15.23
N TYR A 17 1.05 -28.85 -14.13
CA TYR A 17 1.34 -28.00 -12.96
C TYR A 17 2.34 -26.88 -13.26
N LYS A 18 3.31 -27.11 -14.14
CA LYS A 18 4.23 -26.05 -14.59
C LYS A 18 3.49 -24.98 -15.41
N ASN A 19 2.53 -25.37 -16.24
CA ASN A 19 1.72 -24.42 -17.01
C ASN A 19 0.78 -23.62 -16.09
N ASP A 20 0.11 -24.29 -15.16
CA ASP A 20 -0.75 -23.64 -14.16
C ASP A 20 0.06 -22.65 -13.30
N LEU A 21 1.24 -23.07 -12.84
CA LEU A 21 2.13 -22.21 -12.06
C LEU A 21 2.57 -20.97 -12.87
N ARG A 22 2.92 -21.13 -14.15
CA ARG A 22 3.26 -19.98 -15.02
C ARG A 22 2.09 -19.01 -15.15
N PHE A 23 0.89 -19.53 -15.41
CA PHE A 23 -0.32 -18.72 -15.49
C PHE A 23 -0.57 -17.93 -14.19
N LEU A 24 -0.44 -18.57 -13.03
CA LEU A 24 -0.58 -17.92 -11.73
C LEU A 24 0.50 -16.85 -11.49
N LEU A 25 1.74 -17.08 -11.95
CA LEU A 25 2.81 -16.10 -11.88
C LEU A 25 2.52 -14.87 -12.77
N ASP A 26 1.96 -15.09 -13.95
CA ASP A 26 1.56 -14.00 -14.87
C ASP A 26 0.41 -13.17 -14.30
N ILE A 27 -0.60 -13.81 -13.69
CA ILE A 27 -1.65 -13.11 -12.94
C ILE A 27 -1.02 -12.31 -11.80
N LYS A 28 -0.14 -12.92 -11.01
CA LYS A 28 0.51 -12.25 -9.87
C LYS A 28 1.28 -11.01 -10.31
N LYS A 29 2.02 -11.08 -11.42
CA LYS A 29 2.71 -9.93 -12.02
C LYS A 29 1.72 -8.85 -12.43
N SER A 30 0.64 -9.22 -13.10
CA SER A 30 -0.40 -8.29 -13.57
C SER A 30 -1.11 -7.58 -12.41
N VAL A 31 -1.43 -8.31 -11.34
CA VAL A 31 -2.00 -7.73 -10.10
C VAL A 31 -1.01 -6.79 -9.42
N GLY A 32 0.29 -7.14 -9.40
CA GLY A 32 1.34 -6.25 -8.89
C GLY A 32 1.39 -4.91 -9.64
N LEU A 33 1.34 -4.95 -10.97
CA LEU A 33 1.28 -3.73 -11.81
C LEU A 33 0.00 -2.92 -11.55
N LEU A 34 -1.14 -3.59 -11.41
CA LEU A 34 -2.39 -2.92 -11.07
C LEU A 34 -2.31 -2.22 -9.71
N ASN A 35 -1.76 -2.88 -8.69
CA ASN A 35 -1.59 -2.29 -7.36
C ASN A 35 -0.69 -1.05 -7.39
N ASN A 36 0.40 -1.10 -8.17
CA ASN A 36 1.27 0.06 -8.38
C ASN A 36 0.50 1.21 -9.05
N ASN A 37 -0.27 0.93 -10.10
CA ASN A 37 -1.08 1.95 -10.77
C ASN A 37 -2.12 2.57 -9.84
N ILE A 38 -2.80 1.77 -9.00
CA ILE A 38 -3.73 2.28 -7.99
C ILE A 38 -3.00 3.21 -7.01
N HIS A 39 -1.82 2.79 -6.56
CA HIS A 39 -0.99 3.57 -5.65
C HIS A 39 -0.56 4.91 -6.26
N ASP A 40 -0.07 4.89 -7.50
CA ASP A 40 0.33 6.09 -8.24
C ASP A 40 -0.85 7.07 -8.37
N LYS A 41 -2.05 6.58 -8.71
CA LYS A 41 -3.24 7.44 -8.81
C LYS A 41 -3.67 8.01 -7.45
N ALA A 42 -3.61 7.22 -6.38
CA ALA A 42 -3.85 7.70 -5.03
C ALA A 42 -2.85 8.80 -4.64
N ALA A 43 -1.57 8.65 -5.03
CA ALA A 43 -0.52 9.65 -4.81
C ALA A 43 -0.85 10.98 -5.49
N LEU A 44 -1.24 10.94 -6.77
CA LEU A 44 -1.57 12.15 -7.54
C LEU A 44 -2.78 12.89 -6.96
N ILE A 45 -3.83 12.17 -6.53
CA ILE A 45 -4.99 12.79 -5.88
C ILE A 45 -4.58 13.43 -4.55
N ALA A 46 -3.77 12.73 -3.76
CA ALA A 46 -3.28 13.27 -2.49
C ALA A 46 -2.40 14.52 -2.70
N ILE A 47 -1.54 14.53 -3.71
CA ILE A 47 -0.73 15.70 -4.06
C ILE A 47 -1.64 16.90 -4.38
N ASP A 48 -2.63 16.74 -5.26
CA ASP A 48 -3.55 17.83 -5.62
C ASP A 48 -4.27 18.40 -4.38
N ILE A 49 -4.72 17.54 -3.47
CA ILE A 49 -5.38 17.98 -2.22
C ILE A 49 -4.37 18.72 -1.31
N LEU A 50 -3.16 18.18 -1.15
CA LEU A 50 -2.16 18.71 -0.23
C LEU A 50 -1.54 20.01 -0.74
N GLU A 51 -1.33 20.17 -2.05
CA GLU A 51 -0.84 21.41 -2.66
C GLU A 51 -1.87 22.54 -2.53
N LYS A 52 -3.17 22.24 -2.71
CA LYS A 52 -4.24 23.21 -2.43
C LYS A 52 -4.28 23.63 -0.96
N LYS A 53 -4.00 22.68 -0.06
CA LYS A 53 -3.99 22.93 1.39
C LYS A 53 -2.74 23.66 1.86
N TYR A 54 -1.60 23.42 1.22
CA TYR A 54 -0.30 23.95 1.58
C TYR A 54 0.39 24.54 0.34
N PRO A 55 -0.07 25.71 -0.18
CA PRO A 55 0.41 26.24 -1.46
C PRO A 55 1.90 26.57 -1.52
N SER A 56 2.56 26.74 -0.37
CA SER A 56 4.01 26.98 -0.30
C SER A 56 4.86 25.71 -0.37
N LEU A 57 4.24 24.52 -0.27
CA LEU A 57 4.97 23.26 -0.30
C LEU A 57 5.10 22.73 -1.72
N LYS A 58 6.33 22.40 -2.12
CA LYS A 58 6.60 21.58 -3.30
C LYS A 58 6.59 20.11 -2.91
N ILE A 59 5.60 19.35 -3.41
CA ILE A 59 5.42 17.94 -3.06
C ILE A 59 6.02 17.05 -4.15
N ASN A 60 6.85 16.08 -3.75
CA ASN A 60 7.45 15.10 -4.66
C ASN A 60 7.00 13.69 -4.28
N TYR A 61 6.82 12.84 -5.30
CA TYR A 61 6.46 11.43 -5.18
C TYR A 61 7.61 10.53 -5.62
N PHE A 62 7.85 9.44 -4.88
CA PHE A 62 8.98 8.52 -5.11
C PHE A 62 8.62 7.18 -5.80
N ASN A 63 7.41 7.07 -6.37
CA ASN A 63 6.86 5.90 -7.07
C ASN A 63 6.50 4.69 -6.18
N ALA A 64 5.54 3.90 -6.67
CA ALA A 64 5.09 2.69 -6.00
C ALA A 64 6.18 1.60 -5.99
N GLY A 65 6.23 0.84 -4.89
CA GLY A 65 7.16 -0.28 -4.73
C GLY A 65 8.55 0.09 -4.18
N VAL A 66 8.84 1.38 -4.00
CA VAL A 66 10.00 1.84 -3.23
C VAL A 66 9.64 1.78 -1.75
N ARG A 67 10.55 1.26 -0.92
CA ARG A 67 10.36 1.26 0.53
C ARG A 67 10.62 2.66 1.10
N GLY A 68 9.73 3.12 1.98
CA GLY A 68 9.89 4.36 2.72
C GLY A 68 8.76 5.34 2.44
N ILE A 69 9.00 6.62 2.77
CA ILE A 69 8.05 7.71 2.63
C ILE A 69 7.70 7.92 1.15
N ASP A 70 6.41 7.82 0.83
CA ASP A 70 5.91 7.98 -0.55
C ASP A 70 5.96 9.44 -1.01
N LEU A 71 5.51 10.38 -0.17
CA LEU A 71 5.45 11.80 -0.50
C LEU A 71 6.30 12.64 0.44
N ILE A 72 7.07 13.57 -0.13
CA ILE A 72 7.82 14.58 0.63
C ILE A 72 7.46 15.99 0.12
N GLY A 73 6.89 16.80 1.01
CA GLY A 73 6.64 18.22 0.79
C GLY A 73 7.73 19.09 1.42
N LYS A 74 8.30 20.00 0.62
CA LYS A 74 9.37 20.92 1.05
C LYS A 74 8.95 22.38 0.91
N GLU A 75 9.39 23.20 1.86
CA GLU A 75 9.36 24.67 1.77
C GLU A 75 10.81 25.15 1.72
N GLY A 76 11.24 25.60 0.53
CA GLY A 76 12.68 25.76 0.25
C GLY A 76 13.44 24.44 0.42
N ASN A 77 14.47 24.44 1.27
CA ASN A 77 15.28 23.26 1.56
C ASN A 77 14.78 22.42 2.75
N LYS A 78 13.75 22.88 3.48
CA LYS A 78 13.25 22.20 4.68
C LYS A 78 12.13 21.25 4.33
N ILE A 79 12.25 19.99 4.77
CA ILE A 79 11.13 19.04 4.73
C ILE A 79 10.09 19.45 5.77
N LYS A 80 8.86 19.61 5.31
CA LYS A 80 7.72 20.08 6.10
C LYS A 80 6.60 19.05 6.16
N LEU A 81 6.46 18.26 5.10
CA LEU A 81 5.42 17.25 4.98
C LEU A 81 6.02 15.91 4.57
N ILE A 82 5.52 14.85 5.20
CA ILE A 82 5.71 13.48 4.73
C ILE A 82 4.35 12.77 4.66
N ALA A 83 4.23 11.83 3.74
CA ALA A 83 3.06 10.96 3.70
C ALA A 83 3.39 9.54 3.22
N GLU A 84 2.59 8.60 3.70
CA GLU A 84 2.57 7.18 3.31
C GLU A 84 1.21 6.83 2.73
N ILE A 85 1.18 6.07 1.64
CA ILE A 85 -0.04 5.71 0.92
C ILE A 85 -0.33 4.22 1.15
N LYS A 86 -1.60 3.91 1.44
CA LYS A 86 -2.08 2.53 1.56
C LYS A 86 -3.26 2.30 0.65
N THR A 87 -3.07 1.35 -0.26
CA THR A 87 -4.07 0.88 -1.22
C THR A 87 -4.88 -0.31 -0.70
N THR A 88 -4.76 -0.63 0.60
CA THR A 88 -5.53 -1.70 1.22
C THR A 88 -7.02 -1.40 1.13
N THR A 89 -7.82 -2.40 0.78
CA THR A 89 -9.29 -2.35 0.82
C THR A 89 -9.82 -3.42 1.77
N ILE A 90 -11.06 -3.24 2.24
CA ILE A 90 -11.76 -4.19 3.09
C ILE A 90 -13.09 -4.53 2.41
N ASN A 91 -13.38 -5.82 2.27
CA ASN A 91 -14.67 -6.28 1.77
C ASN A 91 -15.79 -5.97 2.76
N LYS A 92 -17.04 -5.96 2.28
CA LYS A 92 -18.20 -5.70 3.13
C LYS A 92 -18.32 -6.78 4.21
N GLY A 93 -18.28 -6.38 5.48
CA GLY A 93 -18.36 -7.29 6.63
C GLY A 93 -17.02 -7.77 7.18
N ASP A 94 -15.92 -7.50 6.47
CA ASP A 94 -14.59 -7.91 6.90
C ASP A 94 -13.90 -6.85 7.78
N SER A 95 -12.81 -7.25 8.43
CA SER A 95 -11.87 -6.36 9.13
C SER A 95 -10.48 -6.46 8.52
N LEU A 96 -9.62 -5.47 8.78
CA LEU A 96 -8.21 -5.56 8.39
C LEU A 96 -7.58 -6.83 8.95
N LYS A 97 -6.97 -7.63 8.08
CA LYS A 97 -6.31 -8.88 8.48
C LYS A 97 -5.00 -8.58 9.22
N GLY A 98 -4.50 -9.55 9.96
CA GLY A 98 -3.29 -9.42 10.79
C GLY A 98 -2.09 -8.79 10.06
N PRO A 99 -1.69 -9.31 8.87
CA PRO A 99 -0.59 -8.75 8.10
C PRO A 99 -0.83 -7.30 7.66
N GLN A 100 -2.00 -7.00 7.07
CA GLN A 100 -2.34 -5.64 6.63
C GLN A 100 -2.33 -4.63 7.78
N MET A 101 -2.85 -5.04 8.95
CA MET A 101 -2.84 -4.21 10.15
C MET A 101 -1.42 -3.99 10.67
N LYS A 102 -0.56 -5.00 10.58
CA LYS A 102 0.84 -4.89 10.99
C LYS A 102 1.58 -3.89 10.09
N ASP A 103 1.44 -4.01 8.78
CA ASP A 103 2.11 -3.11 7.83
C ASP A 103 1.69 -1.65 8.07
N ILE A 104 0.38 -1.39 8.19
CA ILE A 104 -0.13 -0.03 8.48
C ILE A 104 0.41 0.51 9.82
N LYS A 105 0.57 -0.34 10.84
CA LYS A 105 1.15 0.09 12.13
C LYS A 105 2.61 0.47 11.99
N GLU A 106 3.40 -0.31 11.26
CA GLU A 106 4.82 -0.02 11.03
C GLU A 106 5.00 1.33 10.30
N ASP A 107 4.12 1.62 9.34
CA ASP A 107 4.14 2.90 8.62
C ASP A 107 3.69 4.06 9.52
N LEU A 108 2.67 3.87 10.35
CA LEU A 108 2.25 4.87 11.34
C LEU A 108 3.35 5.15 12.36
N GLU A 109 4.05 4.12 12.82
CA GLU A 109 5.17 4.26 13.76
C GLU A 109 6.34 5.01 13.09
N ARG A 110 6.64 4.70 11.83
CA ARG A 110 7.61 5.48 11.02
C ARG A 110 7.21 6.95 10.97
N LEU A 111 5.97 7.26 10.58
CA LEU A 111 5.47 8.64 10.50
C LEU A 111 5.54 9.39 11.84
N VAL A 112 5.19 8.74 12.95
CA VAL A 112 5.24 9.36 14.29
C VAL A 112 6.65 9.80 14.64
N ASN A 113 7.66 9.00 14.32
CA ASN A 113 9.05 9.22 14.72
C ASN A 113 9.78 10.30 13.90
N GLU A 114 9.23 10.70 12.75
CA GLU A 114 9.84 11.73 11.92
C GLU A 114 9.67 13.14 12.52
N ASN A 115 10.69 13.99 12.44
CA ASN A 115 10.63 15.36 12.96
C ASN A 115 10.20 16.37 11.88
N VAL A 116 8.94 16.29 11.47
CA VAL A 116 8.34 17.15 10.43
C VAL A 116 6.97 17.68 10.84
N ASP A 117 6.60 18.84 10.28
CA ASP A 117 5.42 19.60 10.70
C ASP A 117 4.09 18.90 10.33
N TYR A 118 4.05 18.25 9.16
CA TYR A 118 2.86 17.60 8.62
C TYR A 118 3.12 16.12 8.29
N LYS A 119 2.30 15.24 8.83
CA LYS A 119 2.44 13.79 8.67
C LYS A 119 1.10 13.20 8.26
N TYR A 120 1.10 12.41 7.19
CA TYR A 120 -0.11 11.87 6.62
C TYR A 120 -0.04 10.37 6.38
N LEU A 121 -1.08 9.65 6.82
CA LEU A 121 -1.42 8.34 6.28
C LEU A 121 -2.54 8.53 5.27
N ILE A 122 -2.25 8.27 4.00
CA ILE A 122 -3.18 8.39 2.88
C ILE A 122 -3.82 7.02 2.64
N LEU A 123 -5.15 6.99 2.61
CA LEU A 123 -5.93 5.76 2.43
C LEU A 123 -6.83 5.89 1.20
N ILE A 124 -6.98 4.81 0.45
CA ILE A 124 -7.95 4.77 -0.67
C ILE A 124 -9.37 4.38 -0.24
N SER A 125 -9.61 4.19 1.07
CA SER A 125 -10.91 3.73 1.53
C SER A 125 -11.24 4.24 2.92
N SER A 126 -12.36 4.96 3.02
CA SER A 126 -12.96 5.38 4.29
C SER A 126 -13.25 4.21 5.25
N LYS A 127 -13.54 3.01 4.71
CA LYS A 127 -13.75 1.81 5.54
C LYS A 127 -12.48 1.40 6.29
N VAL A 128 -11.31 1.60 5.68
CA VAL A 128 -10.03 1.33 6.33
C VAL A 128 -9.81 2.36 7.44
N GLU A 129 -10.07 3.64 7.17
CA GLU A 129 -10.00 4.70 8.17
C GLU A 129 -10.87 4.36 9.39
N ASP A 130 -12.12 3.98 9.18
CA ASP A 130 -13.04 3.58 10.25
C ASP A 130 -12.53 2.37 11.03
N ASN A 131 -11.99 1.36 10.34
CA ASN A 131 -11.43 0.17 10.99
C ASN A 131 -10.22 0.53 11.85
N LEU A 132 -9.34 1.40 11.36
CA LEU A 132 -8.16 1.86 12.08
C LEU A 132 -8.57 2.67 13.32
N LYS A 133 -9.50 3.62 13.19
CA LYS A 133 -9.98 4.43 14.33
C LYS A 133 -10.63 3.59 15.42
N LYS A 134 -11.32 2.50 15.06
CA LYS A 134 -11.96 1.59 16.02
C LYS A 134 -10.96 0.68 16.73
N ARG A 135 -9.94 0.19 16.02
CA ARG A 135 -9.05 -0.88 16.52
C ARG A 135 -7.72 -0.37 17.06
N LEU A 136 -7.24 0.74 16.51
CA LEU A 136 -6.08 1.44 16.99
C LEU A 136 -6.62 2.62 17.78
N ASN A 137 -6.17 2.80 19.01
CA ASN A 137 -6.49 3.99 19.81
C ASN A 137 -5.82 5.22 19.17
N PHE A 138 -6.26 5.57 17.96
CA PHE A 138 -5.51 6.33 16.98
C PHE A 138 -5.33 7.75 17.46
N LYS A 139 -6.39 8.33 18.02
CA LYS A 139 -6.37 9.65 18.63
C LYS A 139 -5.34 9.77 19.77
N LYS A 140 -5.06 8.68 20.50
CA LYS A 140 -4.09 8.67 21.60
C LYS A 140 -2.67 8.37 21.12
N LYS A 141 -2.49 7.36 20.26
CA LYS A 141 -1.15 6.88 19.86
C LYS A 141 -0.55 7.65 18.68
N TYR A 142 -1.38 8.14 17.76
CA TYR A 142 -0.97 8.72 16.48
C TYR A 142 -1.48 10.16 16.31
N GLN A 143 -1.52 10.93 17.42
CA GLN A 143 -2.12 12.27 17.46
C GLN A 143 -1.50 13.30 16.49
N ASN A 144 -0.24 13.10 16.11
CA ASN A 144 0.48 13.96 15.18
C ASN A 144 0.42 13.47 13.72
N VAL A 145 -0.25 12.35 13.45
CA VAL A 145 -0.48 11.83 12.09
C VAL A 145 -1.93 12.05 11.70
N LYS A 146 -2.14 12.67 10.54
CA LYS A 146 -3.47 12.90 9.97
C LYS A 146 -3.80 11.80 8.97
N ILE A 147 -5.06 11.37 8.94
CA ILE A 147 -5.56 10.50 7.88
C ILE A 147 -6.11 11.37 6.75
N LEU A 148 -5.75 11.04 5.51
CA LEU A 148 -6.34 11.61 4.30
C LEU A 148 -6.92 10.46 3.46
N THR A 149 -8.24 10.44 3.31
CA THR A 149 -8.91 9.46 2.45
C THR A 149 -9.13 10.06 1.06
N VAL A 150 -8.68 9.37 0.00
CA VAL A 150 -8.72 9.86 -1.39
C VAL A 150 -9.79 9.18 -2.26
N PHE A 151 -10.53 8.21 -1.70
CA PHE A 151 -11.64 7.51 -2.35
C PHE A 151 -12.62 6.93 -1.33
#